data_AF-A0A2D7VYR7-F1
#
_entry.id   AF-A0A2D7VYR7-F1
#
_cell.length_a   1.000
_cell.length_b   1.000
_cell.length_c   1.000
_cell.angle_alpha   90.00
_cell.angle_beta   90.00
_cell.angle_gamma   90.00
#
_symmetry.space_group_name_H-M   'P 1'
#
loop_
_entity.id
_entity.type
_entity.pdbx_description
1 polymer ?
#
loop_
_entity_poly.entity_id
_entity_poly.type
_entity_poly.pdbx_seq_one_letter_code
_entity_poly.pdbx_strand_id
1 'polypeptide(L)'
;MTQTTVRVQIQQRISTDSEWSSANPVLLLGEVGHNSTTKQYKLGDGTTAWNSLDYAGGGSSATWVTENDVTVSSSYTLAKNGFAVGPIAVNSGVTITINAQQTLVLL
;
A
#
# COMPACT_ATOMS: atom_id res chain seq x y z
N MET A 1 35.55 -8.96 -10.21
CA MET A 1 35.06 -7.84 -11.05
C MET A 1 35.63 -6.55 -10.47
N THR A 2 36.23 -5.69 -11.29
CA THR A 2 36.70 -4.38 -10.84
C THR A 2 35.51 -3.42 -10.79
N GLN A 3 35.20 -2.87 -9.63
CA GLN A 3 34.14 -1.89 -9.46
C GLN A 3 34.59 -0.55 -10.04
N THR A 4 33.83 -0.01 -10.98
CA THR A 4 34.01 1.36 -11.48
C THR A 4 32.92 2.25 -10.88
N THR A 5 33.31 3.26 -10.11
CA THR A 5 32.37 4.24 -9.55
C THR A 5 32.14 5.36 -10.56
N VAL A 6 30.89 5.47 -11.04
CA VAL A 6 30.47 6.54 -11.95
C VAL A 6 29.51 7.47 -11.19
N ARG A 7 29.72 8.78 -11.30
CA ARG A 7 28.86 9.82 -10.69
C ARG A 7 27.99 10.46 -11.76
N VAL A 8 26.68 10.21 -11.70
CA VAL A 8 25.69 10.72 -12.65
C VAL A 8 24.38 11.05 -11.93
N GLN A 9 23.56 11.88 -12.56
CA GLN A 9 22.15 12.08 -12.22
C GLN A 9 21.31 11.31 -13.25
N ILE A 10 20.35 10.51 -12.78
CA ILE A 10 19.51 9.67 -13.63
C ILE A 10 18.06 10.09 -13.42
N GLN A 11 17.34 10.26 -14.53
CA GLN A 11 15.88 10.42 -14.51
C GLN A 11 15.25 9.06 -14.81
N GLN A 12 14.32 8.64 -13.94
CA GLN A 12 13.51 7.44 -14.17
C GLN A 12 12.41 7.71 -15.20
N ARG A 13 11.71 6.67 -15.65
CA ARG A 13 10.50 6.86 -16.45
C ARG A 13 9.41 7.49 -15.57
N ILE A 14 8.91 8.65 -15.99
CA ILE A 14 7.91 9.43 -15.25
C ILE A 14 6.71 9.68 -16.15
N SER A 15 5.50 9.47 -15.62
CA SER A 15 4.23 9.85 -16.28
C SER A 15 3.17 10.13 -15.22
N THR A 16 2.06 10.76 -15.63
CA THR A 16 0.88 10.96 -14.78
C THR A 16 0.09 9.67 -14.61
N ASP A 17 -0.82 9.65 -13.64
CA ASP A 17 -1.68 8.49 -13.38
C ASP A 17 -2.51 8.06 -14.62
N SER A 18 -3.07 9.05 -15.34
CA SER A 18 -3.87 8.81 -16.55
C SER A 18 -3.02 8.24 -17.70
N GLU A 19 -1.83 8.79 -17.92
CA GLU A 19 -0.91 8.34 -18.97
C GLU A 19 -0.42 6.92 -18.70
N TRP A 20 -0.04 6.63 -17.45
CA TRP A 20 0.35 5.29 -17.06
C TRP A 20 -0.78 4.28 -17.20
N SER A 21 -1.98 4.64 -16.74
CA SER A 21 -3.16 3.76 -16.82
C SER A 21 -3.56 3.46 -18.25
N SER A 22 -3.44 4.45 -19.14
CA SER A 22 -3.77 4.33 -20.56
C SER A 22 -2.73 3.55 -21.35
N ALA A 23 -1.44 3.82 -21.11
CA ALA A 23 -0.36 3.12 -21.79
C ALA A 23 -0.20 1.67 -21.28
N ASN A 24 -0.48 1.46 -19.99
CA ASN A 24 -0.40 0.19 -19.26
C ASN A 24 0.80 -0.71 -19.68
N PRO A 25 2.04 -0.19 -19.70
CA PRO A 25 3.18 -0.95 -20.20
C PRO A 25 3.61 -2.03 -19.22
N VAL A 26 4.29 -3.07 -19.73
CA VAL A 26 5.11 -3.96 -18.92
C VAL A 26 6.49 -3.30 -18.74
N LEU A 27 6.88 -3.05 -17.49
CA LEU A 27 8.22 -2.53 -17.16
C LEU A 27 9.23 -3.68 -17.12
N LEU A 28 10.47 -3.42 -17.52
CA LEU A 28 11.55 -4.41 -17.47
C LEU A 28 11.83 -4.84 -16.02
N LEU A 29 12.44 -6.02 -15.86
CA LEU A 29 12.81 -6.53 -14.54
C LEU A 29 13.73 -5.54 -13.82
N GLY A 30 13.26 -5.00 -12.68
CA GLY A 30 13.96 -4.01 -11.88
C GLY A 30 13.84 -2.56 -12.37
N GLU A 31 13.11 -2.30 -13.46
CA GLU A 31 12.86 -0.93 -13.93
C GLU A 31 11.93 -0.19 -12.97
N VAL A 32 12.27 1.07 -12.64
CA VAL A 32 11.46 1.94 -11.79
C VAL A 32 10.56 2.82 -12.64
N GLY A 33 9.25 2.70 -12.44
CA GLY A 33 8.28 3.65 -12.97
C GLY A 33 7.76 4.58 -11.87
N HIS A 34 7.76 5.88 -12.14
CA HIS A 34 7.30 6.93 -11.21
C HIS A 34 6.00 7.57 -11.71
N ASN A 35 4.98 7.56 -10.86
CA ASN A 35 3.74 8.30 -11.06
C ASN A 35 3.87 9.72 -10.48
N SER A 36 3.94 10.74 -11.34
CA SER A 36 4.11 12.13 -10.90
C SER A 36 2.87 12.72 -10.22
N THR A 37 1.69 12.12 -10.43
CA THR A 37 0.44 12.55 -9.81
C THR A 37 0.37 12.10 -8.36
N THR A 38 0.63 10.81 -8.09
CA THR A 38 0.54 10.24 -6.73
C THR A 38 1.88 10.26 -5.98
N LYS A 39 2.99 10.54 -6.68
CA LYS A 39 4.36 10.49 -6.16
C LYS A 39 4.77 9.09 -5.69
N GLN A 40 4.12 8.06 -6.23
CA GLN A 40 4.40 6.66 -5.94
C GLN A 40 5.27 6.03 -7.03
N TYR A 41 5.94 4.95 -6.67
CA TYR A 41 6.78 4.17 -7.57
C TYR A 41 6.23 2.75 -7.72
N LYS A 42 6.43 2.13 -8.88
CA LYS A 42 6.28 0.68 -9.07
C LYS A 42 7.57 0.13 -9.66
N LEU A 43 7.90 -1.11 -9.34
CA LEU A 43 9.06 -1.84 -9.86
C LEU A 43 8.56 -2.88 -10.86
N GLY A 44 9.15 -2.90 -12.05
CA GLY A 44 8.86 -3.92 -13.04
C GLY A 44 9.41 -5.29 -12.64
N ASP A 45 8.64 -6.33 -12.93
CA ASP A 45 9.07 -7.73 -12.83
C ASP A 45 9.39 -8.33 -14.23
N GLY A 46 9.28 -7.54 -15.30
CA GLY A 46 9.48 -7.96 -16.68
C GLY A 46 8.27 -8.62 -17.36
N THR A 47 7.14 -8.79 -16.66
CA THR A 47 5.98 -9.54 -17.16
C THR A 47 4.62 -8.90 -16.84
N THR A 48 4.48 -8.28 -15.67
CA THR A 48 3.22 -7.69 -15.19
C THR A 48 3.06 -6.27 -15.72
N ALA A 49 1.86 -5.96 -16.21
CA ALA A 49 1.52 -4.62 -16.69
C ALA A 49 1.35 -3.62 -15.54
N TRP A 50 1.65 -2.33 -15.80
CA TRP A 50 1.63 -1.25 -14.80
C TRP A 50 0.40 -1.25 -13.89
N ASN A 51 -0.80 -1.42 -14.43
CA ASN A 51 -2.05 -1.37 -13.66
C ASN A 51 -2.16 -2.50 -12.63
N SER A 52 -1.47 -3.62 -12.85
CA SER A 52 -1.47 -4.79 -11.98
C SER A 52 -0.21 -4.91 -11.13
N LEU A 53 0.82 -4.10 -11.38
CA LEU A 53 2.01 -4.06 -10.54
C LEU A 53 1.70 -3.48 -9.16
N ASP A 54 2.30 -4.05 -8.13
CA ASP A 54 2.27 -3.50 -6.78
C ASP A 54 3.13 -2.23 -6.67
N TYR A 55 2.78 -1.36 -5.73
CA TYR A 55 3.59 -0.19 -5.41
C TYR A 55 4.88 -0.59 -4.67
N ALA A 56 6.00 -0.03 -5.12
CA ALA A 56 7.28 -0.16 -4.46
C ALA A 56 7.28 0.64 -3.15
N GLY A 57 7.87 0.07 -2.09
CA GLY A 57 7.93 0.71 -0.78
C GLY A 57 6.61 0.67 -0.01
N GLY A 58 5.68 -0.21 -0.40
CA GLY A 58 4.51 -0.52 0.42
C GLY A 58 4.97 -0.94 1.81
N GLY A 59 4.83 -0.04 2.79
CA GLY A 59 4.58 -0.49 4.14
C GLY A 59 3.40 -1.43 4.00
N SER A 60 3.63 -2.71 4.29
CA SER A 60 2.59 -3.72 4.37
C SER A 60 1.39 -3.03 4.98
N SER A 61 0.30 -2.83 4.23
CA SER A 61 -0.92 -2.28 4.81
C SER A 61 -1.17 -3.16 6.01
N ALA A 62 -0.95 -2.60 7.21
CA ALA A 62 -0.61 -3.42 8.37
C ALA A 62 -1.60 -4.56 8.42
N THR A 63 -1.10 -5.80 8.36
CA THR A 63 -1.94 -7.01 8.37
C THR A 63 -2.82 -7.06 9.61
N TRP A 64 -2.47 -6.22 10.59
CA TRP A 64 -3.15 -5.97 11.84
C TRP A 64 -3.42 -4.46 11.98
N VAL A 65 -4.68 -4.08 12.13
CA VAL A 65 -5.02 -2.75 12.66
C VAL A 65 -4.76 -2.78 14.17
N THR A 66 -3.84 -1.94 14.66
CA THR A 66 -3.60 -1.78 16.09
C THR A 66 -4.46 -0.65 16.65
N GLU A 67 -5.39 -0.97 17.54
CA GLU A 67 -6.22 -0.01 18.24
C GLU A 67 -5.79 0.03 19.72
N ASN A 68 -5.15 1.13 20.16
CA ASN A 68 -4.79 1.34 21.56
C ASN A 68 -5.67 2.46 22.13
N ASP A 69 -6.43 2.16 23.18
CA ASP A 69 -7.34 3.12 23.85
C ASP A 69 -8.22 3.90 22.85
N VAL A 70 -8.88 3.18 21.94
CA VAL A 70 -9.66 3.78 20.85
C VAL A 70 -11.12 3.98 21.26
N THR A 71 -11.63 5.18 20.98
CA THR A 71 -13.07 5.44 20.95
C THR A 71 -13.55 5.48 19.50
N VAL A 72 -14.27 4.45 19.07
CA VAL A 72 -14.83 4.34 17.74
C VAL A 72 -16.04 5.25 17.61
N SER A 73 -15.84 6.35 16.88
CA SER A 73 -16.83 7.42 16.70
C SER A 73 -17.57 7.35 15.37
N SER A 74 -17.22 6.42 14.48
CA SER A 74 -17.86 6.22 13.18
C SER A 74 -17.80 4.76 12.77
N SER A 75 -18.86 4.25 12.15
CA SER A 75 -18.91 2.85 11.76
C SER A 75 -17.89 2.52 10.69
N TYR A 76 -17.20 1.39 10.84
CA TYR A 76 -16.22 0.92 9.86
C TYR A 76 -16.19 -0.61 9.82
N THR A 77 -15.65 -1.13 8.71
CA THR A 77 -15.47 -2.56 8.48
C THR A 77 -13.99 -2.88 8.50
N LEU A 78 -13.60 -3.91 9.25
CA LEU A 78 -12.24 -4.42 9.25
C LEU A 78 -11.92 -5.04 7.87
N ALA A 79 -11.00 -4.40 7.16
CA ALA A 79 -10.46 -4.88 5.89
C ALA A 79 -9.29 -5.88 6.07
N LYS A 80 -8.78 -5.98 7.31
CA LYS A 80 -7.67 -6.84 7.76
C LYS A 80 -7.96 -7.33 9.18
N ASN A 81 -7.16 -8.26 9.70
CA ASN A 81 -7.26 -8.65 11.10
C ASN A 81 -7.01 -7.42 11.99
N GLY A 82 -7.59 -7.41 13.18
CA GLY A 82 -7.46 -6.35 14.18
C GLY A 82 -6.87 -6.88 15.47
N PHE A 83 -6.14 -6.04 16.17
CA PHE A 83 -5.59 -6.29 17.49
C PHE A 83 -5.77 -5.04 18.34
N ALA A 84 -6.48 -5.15 19.46
CA ALA A 84 -6.58 -4.06 20.40
C ALA A 84 -5.86 -4.41 21.69
N VAL A 85 -5.05 -3.46 22.15
CA VAL A 85 -4.39 -3.51 23.46
C VAL A 85 -5.09 -2.48 24.31
N GLY A 86 -5.89 -2.92 25.27
CA GLY A 86 -6.73 -2.03 26.08
C GLY A 86 -8.18 -1.89 25.58
N PRO A 87 -9.00 -1.10 26.31
CA PRO A 87 -10.43 -1.01 26.06
C PRO A 87 -10.75 -0.36 24.72
N ILE A 88 -11.69 -0.97 23.99
CA ILE A 88 -12.38 -0.34 22.85
C ILE A 88 -13.70 0.22 23.35
N ALA A 89 -13.90 1.53 23.20
CA ALA A 89 -15.20 2.17 23.43
C ALA A 89 -15.91 2.41 22.08
N VAL A 90 -17.17 2.01 21.96
CA VAL A 90 -17.97 2.23 20.74
C VAL A 90 -19.11 3.18 21.08
N ASN A 91 -19.20 4.30 20.36
CA ASN A 91 -20.26 5.28 20.57
C ASN A 91 -21.64 4.69 20.24
N SER A 92 -22.68 5.23 20.88
CA SER A 92 -24.06 4.82 20.59
C SER A 92 -24.39 4.97 19.10
N GLY A 93 -24.95 3.93 18.49
CA GLY A 93 -25.29 3.89 17.06
C GLY A 93 -24.11 3.60 16.13
N VAL A 94 -22.91 3.37 16.64
CA VAL A 94 -21.71 3.02 15.86
C VAL A 94 -21.49 1.51 15.85
N THR A 95 -20.99 0.98 14.73
CA THR A 95 -20.74 -0.44 14.52
C THR A 95 -19.34 -0.71 13.98
N ILE A 96 -18.67 -1.70 14.54
CA ILE A 96 -17.45 -2.31 13.98
C ILE A 96 -17.89 -3.60 13.29
N THR A 97 -17.67 -3.71 11.99
CA THR A 97 -18.03 -4.91 11.21
C THR A 97 -16.79 -5.77 10.98
N ILE A 98 -16.84 -7.04 11.40
CA ILE A 98 -15.79 -8.03 11.18
C ILE A 98 -16.27 -9.02 10.13
N ASN A 99 -15.61 -9.05 8.97
CA ASN A 99 -15.95 -10.00 7.91
C ASN A 99 -15.58 -11.43 8.32
N ALA A 100 -16.24 -12.43 7.75
CA ALA A 100 -16.07 -13.85 8.11
C ALA A 100 -14.64 -14.41 7.98
N GLN A 101 -13.75 -13.71 7.28
CA GLN A 101 -12.35 -14.09 7.06
C GLN A 101 -11.38 -13.33 7.97
N GLN A 102 -11.87 -12.41 8.80
CA GLN A 102 -11.08 -11.54 9.66
C GLN A 102 -11.29 -11.89 11.14
N THR A 103 -10.32 -11.56 11.98
CA THR A 103 -10.39 -11.70 13.44
C THR A 103 -10.06 -10.37 14.10
N LEU A 104 -10.80 -10.00 15.14
CA LEU A 104 -10.42 -8.95 16.08
C LEU A 104 -10.03 -9.61 17.41
N VAL A 105 -8.78 -9.45 17.82
CA VAL A 105 -8.29 -9.94 19.10
C VAL A 105 -8.27 -8.78 20.10
N LEU A 106 -8.88 -8.98 21.26
CA LEU A 106 -8.88 -8.05 22.38
C LEU A 106 -7.94 -8.61 23.45
N LEU A 107 -6.90 -7.87 23.83
CA LEU A 107 -5.97 -8.21 24.90
C LEU A 107 -6.21 -7.40 26.17
#